data_AF-A0A356X4I2-F1
#
_entry.id   AF-A0A356X4I2-F1
#
_cell.length_a   1.000
_cell.length_b   1.000
_cell.length_c   1.000
_cell.angle_alpha   90.00
_cell.angle_beta   90.00
_cell.angle_gamma   90.00
#
_symmetry.space_group_name_H-M   'P 1'
#
loop_
_entity.id
_entity.type
_entity.pdbx_description
1 polymer ?
#
loop_
_entity_poly.entity_id
_entity_poly.type
_entity_poly.pdbx_seq_one_letter_code
_entity_poly.pdbx_strand_id
1 'polypeptide(L)'
;YERLQTQLEVLVHSAEKAEQVFGNLTEFASTTPFQLEGIVSANNMLLGFGLSVERTFGLLDTLGDIAAVSGADLKTLARITGEARAENKLLTRDLRQLTNSGVPILGLLADSMGVAESKILDMATAGEITFDRLIDAL
;
A
#
# COMPACT_ATOMS: atom_id res chain seq x y z
N TYR A 1 7.52 -11.22 19.29
CA TYR A 1 6.55 -10.26 18.72
C TYR A 1 6.45 -8.95 19.51
N GLU A 2 6.75 -8.93 20.82
CA GLU A 2 6.74 -7.73 21.67
C GLU A 2 7.39 -6.48 21.05
N ARG A 3 8.60 -6.61 20.47
CA ARG A 3 9.28 -5.51 19.76
C ARG A 3 8.46 -4.88 18.62
N LEU A 4 7.70 -5.68 17.87
CA LEU A 4 6.86 -5.20 16.76
C LEU A 4 5.65 -4.40 17.28
N GLN A 5 5.07 -4.85 18.38
CA GLN A 5 3.95 -4.17 19.04
C GLN A 5 4.39 -2.85 19.68
N THR A 6 5.56 -2.80 20.32
CA THR A 6 6.12 -1.55 20.86
C THR A 6 6.36 -0.50 19.75
N GLN A 7 6.81 -0.92 18.57
CA GLN A 7 6.97 0.00 17.43
C GLN A 7 5.64 0.57 16.96
N LEU A 8 4.60 -0.28 16.91
CA LEU A 8 3.24 0.16 16.57
C LEU A 8 2.71 1.18 17.57
N GLU A 9 2.88 0.93 18.88
CA GLU A 9 2.46 1.86 19.94
C GLU A 9 3.04 3.26 19.77
N VAL A 10 4.32 3.35 19.42
CA VAL A 10 4.97 4.64 19.12
C VAL A 10 4.35 5.32 17.91
N LEU A 11 4.02 4.57 16.85
CA LEU A 11 3.44 5.10 15.61
C LEU A 11 1.97 5.56 15.77
N VAL A 12 1.17 4.82 16.54
CA VAL A 12 -0.26 5.13 16.73
C VAL A 12 -0.56 5.91 18.01
N HIS A 13 0.47 6.20 18.82
CA HIS A 13 0.42 6.92 20.09
C HIS A 13 -0.58 6.35 21.11
N SER A 14 -0.81 5.03 21.08
CA SER A 14 -1.77 4.35 21.96
C SER A 14 -1.49 2.85 22.01
N ALA A 15 -1.27 2.32 23.23
CA ALA A 15 -1.07 0.90 23.46
C ALA A 15 -2.29 0.07 23.04
N GLU A 16 -3.50 0.53 23.39
CA GLU A 16 -4.76 -0.14 23.04
C GLU A 16 -4.95 -0.23 21.51
N LYS A 17 -4.72 0.88 20.79
CA LYS A 17 -4.79 0.86 19.32
C LYS A 17 -3.71 -0.04 18.72
N ALA A 18 -2.51 -0.04 19.29
CA ALA A 18 -1.43 -0.89 18.81
C ALA A 18 -1.75 -2.38 18.98
N GLU A 19 -2.38 -2.77 20.09
CA GLU A 19 -2.85 -4.13 20.31
C GLU A 19 -3.92 -4.53 19.30
N GLN A 20 -4.92 -3.66 19.06
CA GLN A 20 -5.96 -3.89 18.05
C GLN A 20 -5.37 -4.05 16.64
N VAL A 21 -4.49 -3.13 16.23
CA VAL A 21 -3.81 -3.21 14.93
C VAL A 21 -2.99 -4.48 14.84
N PHE A 22 -2.20 -4.81 15.86
CA PHE A 22 -1.37 -6.02 15.86
C PHE A 22 -2.22 -7.31 15.78
N GLY A 23 -3.39 -7.32 16.43
CA GLY A 23 -4.38 -8.40 16.31
C GLY A 23 -4.85 -8.58 14.87
N ASN A 24 -5.27 -7.50 14.20
CA ASN A 24 -5.71 -7.54 12.80
C ASN A 24 -4.59 -8.01 11.86
N LEU A 25 -3.35 -7.56 12.08
CA LEU A 25 -2.20 -8.00 11.28
C LEU A 25 -1.87 -9.47 11.51
N THR A 26 -2.08 -9.99 12.71
CA THR A 26 -1.92 -11.41 13.04
C THR A 26 -2.98 -12.27 12.35
N GLU A 27 -4.22 -11.81 12.33
CA GLU A 27 -5.30 -12.46 11.58
C GLU A 27 -5.00 -12.46 10.08
N PHE A 28 -4.60 -11.32 9.52
CA PHE A 28 -4.19 -11.21 8.11
C PHE A 28 -3.02 -12.14 7.75
N ALA A 29 -2.04 -12.31 8.66
CA ALA A 29 -0.96 -13.27 8.48
C ALA A 29 -1.43 -14.74 8.50
N SER A 30 -2.57 -15.03 9.13
CA SER A 30 -3.11 -16.39 9.21
C SER A 30 -3.89 -16.81 7.96
N THR A 31 -4.36 -15.84 7.18
CA THR A 31 -5.17 -16.06 5.97
C THR A 31 -4.40 -15.85 4.67
N THR A 32 -3.14 -15.41 4.75
CA THR A 32 -2.28 -15.11 3.60
C THR A 32 -0.96 -15.89 3.66
N PRO A 33 -0.23 -16.04 2.54
CA PRO A 33 1.09 -16.66 2.57
C PRO A 33 2.20 -15.76 3.15
N PHE A 34 1.88 -14.54 3.59
CA PHE A 34 2.87 -13.59 4.08
C PHE A 34 3.22 -13.83 5.55
N GLN A 35 4.50 -13.63 5.89
CA GLN A 35 4.93 -13.70 7.29
C GLN A 35 4.52 -12.44 8.05
N LEU A 36 4.06 -12.62 9.29
CA LEU A 36 3.63 -11.52 10.17
C LEU A 36 4.68 -10.40 10.29
N GLU A 37 5.97 -10.73 10.35
CA GLU A 37 7.04 -9.72 10.40
C GLU A 37 7.07 -8.82 9.16
N GLY A 38 6.83 -9.40 7.97
CA GLY A 38 6.73 -8.66 6.71
C GLY A 38 5.49 -7.78 6.66
N ILE A 39 4.34 -8.31 7.09
CA ILE A 39 3.07 -7.59 7.20
C ILE A 39 3.21 -6.38 8.13
N VAL A 40 3.75 -6.58 9.34
CA VAL A 40 3.95 -5.48 10.29
C VAL A 40 4.95 -4.46 9.77
N SER A 41 6.02 -4.90 9.10
CA SER A 41 6.97 -3.97 8.48
C SER A 41 6.32 -3.11 7.38
N ALA A 42 5.42 -3.67 6.57
CA ALA A 42 4.70 -2.95 5.53
C ALA A 42 3.68 -1.97 6.14
N ASN A 43 2.89 -2.43 7.12
CA ASN A 43 1.95 -1.59 7.88
C ASN A 43 2.66 -0.38 8.51
N ASN A 44 3.75 -0.62 9.25
CA ASN A 44 4.47 0.45 9.95
C ASN A 44 5.09 1.46 8.97
N MET A 45 5.51 0.99 7.80
CA MET A 45 6.00 1.85 6.72
C MET A 45 4.88 2.78 6.21
N LEU A 46 3.70 2.24 5.93
CA LEU A 46 2.55 3.02 5.49
C LEU A 46 2.08 4.04 6.54
N LEU A 47 2.03 3.65 7.83
CA LEU A 47 1.79 4.57 8.93
C LEU A 47 2.84 5.69 8.98
N GLY A 48 4.12 5.34 8.80
CA GLY A 48 5.23 6.30 8.74
C GLY A 48 5.13 7.31 7.59
N PHE A 49 4.47 6.94 6.49
CA PHE A 49 4.13 7.84 5.39
C PHE A 49 2.88 8.71 5.65
N GLY A 50 2.29 8.62 6.85
CA GLY A 50 1.19 9.48 7.28
C GLY A 50 -0.19 9.02 6.82
N LEU A 51 -0.37 7.72 6.57
CA LEU A 51 -1.70 7.11 6.45
C LEU A 51 -2.32 6.94 7.85
N SER A 52 -3.65 7.04 7.94
CA SER A 52 -4.35 6.66 9.17
C SER A 52 -4.30 5.13 9.35
N VAL A 53 -4.61 4.66 10.55
CA VAL A 53 -4.66 3.21 10.85
C VAL A 53 -5.64 2.51 9.92
N GLU A 54 -6.82 3.07 9.75
CA GLU A 54 -7.92 2.50 8.96
C GLU A 54 -7.53 2.45 7.47
N ARG A 55 -6.99 3.54 6.93
CA ARG A 55 -6.51 3.57 5.54
C ARG A 55 -5.31 2.65 5.32
N THR A 56 -4.44 2.52 6.32
CA THR A 56 -3.28 1.63 6.24
C THR A 56 -3.71 0.17 6.14
N PHE A 57 -4.63 -0.27 7.00
CA PHE A 57 -5.10 -1.65 6.99
C PHE A 57 -5.82 -1.99 5.68
N GLY A 58 -6.74 -1.11 5.22
CA GLY A 58 -7.43 -1.32 3.94
C GLY A 58 -6.45 -1.39 2.75
N LEU A 59 -5.47 -0.50 2.69
CA LEU A 59 -4.45 -0.55 1.64
C LEU A 59 -3.58 -1.81 1.76
N LEU A 60 -3.21 -2.23 2.97
CA LEU A 60 -2.39 -3.42 3.17
C LEU A 60 -3.08 -4.69 2.70
N ASP A 61 -4.39 -4.81 2.92
CA ASP A 61 -5.24 -5.90 2.45
C ASP A 61 -5.22 -5.97 0.91
N THR A 62 -5.53 -4.85 0.25
CA THR A 62 -5.49 -4.75 -1.22
C THR A 62 -4.10 -5.06 -1.80
N LEU A 63 -3.03 -4.54 -1.19
CA LEU A 63 -1.66 -4.84 -1.64
C LEU A 63 -1.30 -6.30 -1.41
N GLY A 64 -1.86 -6.95 -0.39
CA GLY A 64 -1.73 -8.39 -0.15
C GLY A 64 -2.38 -9.22 -1.25
N ASP A 65 -3.59 -8.86 -1.66
CA ASP A 65 -4.28 -9.51 -2.78
C ASP A 65 -3.49 -9.37 -4.09
N ILE A 66 -3.02 -8.15 -4.37
CA ILE A 66 -2.18 -7.88 -5.53
C ILE A 66 -0.90 -8.70 -5.47
N ALA A 67 -0.21 -8.73 -4.34
CA ALA A 67 1.01 -9.52 -4.15
C ALA A 67 0.76 -11.03 -4.30
N ALA A 68 -0.38 -11.54 -3.82
CA ALA A 68 -0.76 -12.94 -3.96
C ALA A 68 -0.99 -13.35 -5.42
N VAL A 69 -1.56 -12.45 -6.24
CA VAL A 69 -1.81 -12.69 -7.67
C VAL A 69 -0.57 -12.46 -8.54
N SER A 70 0.15 -11.36 -8.30
CA SER A 70 1.30 -10.94 -9.13
C SER A 70 2.62 -11.61 -8.72
N GLY A 71 2.71 -12.16 -7.51
CA GLY A 71 3.97 -12.61 -6.92
C GLY A 71 4.88 -11.46 -6.46
N ALA A 72 4.39 -10.22 -6.46
CA ALA A 72 5.12 -9.06 -5.96
C ALA A 72 5.43 -9.20 -4.47
N ASP A 73 6.52 -8.56 -4.05
CA ASP A 73 6.84 -8.42 -2.63
C ASP A 73 5.94 -7.34 -1.98
N LEU A 74 5.15 -7.74 -0.97
CA LEU A 74 4.21 -6.85 -0.27
C LEU A 74 4.90 -5.59 0.28
N LYS A 75 6.12 -5.73 0.82
CA LYS A 75 6.88 -4.60 1.36
C LYS A 75 7.29 -3.63 0.27
N THR A 76 7.64 -4.13 -0.91
CA THR A 76 7.95 -3.33 -2.09
C THR A 76 6.73 -2.55 -2.56
N LEU A 77 5.56 -3.20 -2.63
CA LEU A 77 4.30 -2.53 -2.98
C LEU A 77 3.98 -1.42 -1.97
N ALA A 78 4.03 -1.73 -0.67
CA ALA A 78 3.78 -0.77 0.41
C ALA A 78 4.73 0.45 0.37
N ARG A 79 6.00 0.23 0.00
CA ARG A 79 6.96 1.33 -0.20
C ARG A 79 6.55 2.22 -1.35
N ILE A 80 6.20 1.66 -2.52
CA ILE A 80 5.86 2.45 -3.71
C ILE A 80 4.60 3.27 -3.44
N THR A 81 3.56 2.67 -2.85
CA THR A 81 2.33 3.38 -2.51
C THR A 81 2.56 4.42 -1.41
N GLY A 82 3.43 4.12 -0.45
CA GLY A 82 3.84 5.06 0.61
C GLY A 82 4.60 6.28 0.08
N GLU A 83 5.51 6.08 -0.89
CA GLU A 83 6.18 7.18 -1.61
C GLU A 83 5.15 8.06 -2.35
N ALA A 84 4.20 7.44 -3.07
CA ALA A 84 3.13 8.18 -3.74
C ALA A 84 2.24 8.97 -2.75
N ARG A 85 2.00 8.43 -1.54
CA ARG A 85 1.28 9.13 -0.46
C ARG A 85 2.05 10.35 0.04
N ALA A 86 3.36 10.21 0.23
CA ALA A 86 4.22 11.30 0.69
C ALA A 86 4.28 12.45 -0.34
N GLU A 87 4.29 12.11 -1.62
CA GLU A 87 4.27 13.06 -2.74
C GLU A 87 2.86 13.59 -3.06
N ASN A 88 1.82 12.97 -2.48
CA ASN A 88 0.40 13.22 -2.73
C ASN A 88 -0.05 12.96 -4.18
N LYS A 89 0.77 12.25 -4.95
CA LYS A 89 0.52 11.91 -6.35
C LYS A 89 1.34 10.69 -6.75
N LEU A 90 0.89 10.02 -7.79
CA LEU A 90 1.59 8.91 -8.41
C LEU A 90 2.44 9.43 -9.56
N LEU A 91 3.75 9.23 -9.49
CA LEU A 91 4.66 9.62 -10.55
C LEU A 91 4.85 8.48 -11.56
N THR A 92 5.34 8.84 -12.75
CA THR A 92 5.72 7.88 -13.80
C THR A 92 6.75 6.84 -13.31
N ARG A 93 7.60 7.21 -12.35
CA ARG A 93 8.53 6.29 -11.68
C ARG A 93 7.79 5.19 -10.92
N ASP A 94 6.72 5.53 -10.21
CA ASP A 94 5.95 4.60 -9.38
C ASP A 94 5.13 3.66 -10.24
N LEU A 95 4.51 4.17 -11.31
CA LEU A 95 3.85 3.35 -12.32
C LEU A 95 4.77 2.28 -12.90
N ARG A 96 6.00 2.67 -13.25
CA ARG A 96 7.01 1.72 -13.76
C ARG A 96 7.41 0.70 -12.69
N GLN A 97 7.58 1.12 -11.44
CA GLN A 97 7.91 0.20 -10.35
C GLN A 97 6.79 -0.82 -10.10
N LEU A 98 5.52 -0.38 -10.09
CA LEU A 98 4.36 -1.27 -9.94
C LEU A 98 4.24 -2.23 -11.13
N THR A 99 4.38 -1.71 -12.36
CA THR A 99 4.37 -2.54 -13.58
C THR A 99 5.48 -3.60 -13.56
N ASN A 100 6.70 -3.20 -13.19
CA ASN A 100 7.84 -4.10 -13.07
C ASN A 100 7.67 -5.13 -11.95
N SER A 101 6.83 -4.84 -10.96
CA SER A 101 6.45 -5.76 -9.89
C SER A 101 5.31 -6.71 -10.33
N GLY A 102 4.85 -6.65 -11.58
CA GLY A 102 3.78 -7.49 -12.11
C GLY A 102 2.37 -6.97 -11.81
N VAL A 103 2.24 -5.73 -11.30
CA VAL A 103 0.95 -5.10 -11.06
C VAL A 103 0.45 -4.45 -12.35
N PRO A 104 -0.76 -4.79 -12.85
CA PRO A 104 -1.33 -4.21 -14.08
C PRO A 104 -1.88 -2.79 -13.85
N ILE A 105 -1.09 -1.91 -13.22
CA ILE A 105 -1.56 -0.62 -12.69
C ILE A 105 -2.09 0.33 -13.77
N LEU A 106 -1.56 0.27 -14.99
CA LEU A 106 -2.02 1.12 -16.10
C LEU A 106 -3.47 0.80 -16.46
N GLY A 107 -3.83 -0.49 -16.53
CA GLY A 107 -5.20 -0.94 -16.78
C GLY A 107 -6.13 -0.60 -15.63
N LEU A 108 -5.71 -0.87 -14.39
CA LEU A 108 -6.48 -0.54 -13.19
C LEU A 108 -6.83 0.96 -13.11
N LEU A 109 -5.86 1.83 -13.36
CA LEU A 109 -6.08 3.28 -13.40
C LEU A 109 -6.95 3.70 -14.58
N ALA A 110 -6.74 3.11 -15.76
CA ALA A 110 -7.53 3.39 -16.95
C ALA A 110 -9.02 3.08 -16.73
N ASP A 111 -9.31 1.90 -16.18
CA ASP A 111 -10.66 1.44 -15.87
C ASP A 111 -11.32 2.31 -14.80
N SER A 112 -10.61 2.59 -13.70
CA SER A 112 -11.11 3.45 -12.60
C SER A 112 -11.39 4.89 -13.06
N MET A 113 -10.53 5.43 -13.93
CA MET A 113 -10.63 6.82 -14.41
C MET A 113 -11.47 6.98 -15.68
N GLY A 114 -11.88 5.89 -16.33
CA GLY A 114 -12.65 5.91 -17.57
C GLY A 114 -11.87 6.49 -18.77
N VAL A 115 -10.57 6.23 -18.84
CA VAL A 115 -9.66 6.74 -19.89
C VAL A 115 -8.93 5.59 -20.58
N ALA A 116 -8.27 5.86 -21.69
CA ALA A 116 -7.40 4.86 -22.34
C ALA A 116 -6.10 4.67 -21.55
N GLU A 117 -5.59 3.43 -21.43
CA GLU A 117 -4.30 3.13 -20.79
C GLU A 117 -3.15 3.99 -21.32
N SER A 118 -3.15 4.28 -22.62
CA SER A 118 -2.13 5.11 -23.26
C SER A 118 -2.04 6.53 -22.69
N LYS A 119 -3.10 7.02 -22.01
CA LYS A 119 -3.11 8.35 -21.37
C LYS A 119 -2.54 8.35 -19.96
N ILE A 120 -2.45 7.20 -19.29
CA ILE A 120 -2.09 7.15 -17.86
C ILE A 120 -0.67 7.67 -17.60
N LEU A 121 0.28 7.37 -18.49
CA LEU A 121 1.66 7.87 -18.36
C LEU A 121 1.72 9.40 -18.54
N ASP A 122 0.94 9.97 -19.45
CA ASP A 122 0.87 11.42 -19.66
C ASP A 122 0.22 12.12 -18.46
N MET A 123 -0.87 11.56 -17.94
CA MET A 123 -1.55 12.06 -16.74
C MET A 123 -0.64 12.01 -15.50
N ALA A 124 0.13 10.94 -15.32
CA ALA A 124 1.13 10.85 -14.24
C ALA A 124 2.24 11.89 -14.40
N THR A 125 2.69 12.13 -15.63
CA THR A 125 3.72 13.13 -15.94
C THR A 125 3.20 14.56 -15.69
N ALA A 126 1.92 14.81 -15.98
CA ALA A 126 1.22 16.05 -15.67
C ALA A 126 0.88 16.19 -14.17
N GLY A 127 1.05 15.14 -13.36
CA GLY A 127 0.74 15.13 -11.93
C GLY A 127 -0.76 15.06 -11.62
N GLU A 128 -1.56 14.58 -12.57
CA GLU A 128 -3.03 14.52 -12.47
C GLU A 128 -3.53 13.30 -11.68
N ILE A 129 -2.68 12.29 -11.49
CA ILE A 129 -3.00 11.08 -10.72
C ILE A 129 -2.61 11.31 -9.26
N THR A 130 -3.57 11.68 -8.43
CA THR A 130 -3.36 11.85 -6.99
C THR A 130 -3.19 10.50 -6.29
N PHE A 131 -2.67 10.52 -5.06
CA PHE A 131 -2.63 9.31 -4.24
C PHE A 131 -4.03 8.71 -4.02
N ASP A 132 -5.06 9.52 -3.78
CA ASP A 132 -6.42 8.99 -3.63
C ASP A 132 -6.92 8.31 -4.93
N ARG A 133 -6.54 8.81 -6.11
CA ARG A 133 -6.85 8.14 -7.39
C ARG A 133 -6.16 6.80 -7.55
N LEU A 134 -4.96 6.64 -6.98
CA LEU A 134 -4.31 5.34 -6.89
C LEU A 134 -5.13 4.40 -6.02
N ILE A 135 -5.55 4.84 -4.83
CA ILE A 135 -6.37 4.02 -3.92
C ILE A 135 -7.70 3.62 -4.54
N ASP A 136 -8.37 4.53 -5.24
CA ASP A 136 -9.64 4.23 -5.94
C ASP A 136 -9.48 3.23 -7.11
N ALA A 137 -8.26 3.01 -7.58
CA ALA A 137 -7.97 2.10 -8.69
C ALA A 137 -7.49 0.71 -8.24
N LEU A 138 -7.05 0.57 -6.99
CA LEU A 138 -6.62 -0.69 -6.39
C LEU A 138 -7.80 -1.40 -5.75
#